data_AF-A0A842REF0-F1
#
_entry.id   AF-A0A842REF0-F1
#
_cell.length_a   1.000
_cell.length_b   1.000
_cell.length_c   1.000
_cell.angle_alpha   90.00
_cell.angle_beta   90.00
_cell.angle_gamma   90.00
#
_symmetry.space_group_name_H-M   'P 1'
#
loop_
_entity.id
_entity.type
_entity.pdbx_description
1 polymer ?
#
loop_
_entity_poly.entity_id
_entity_poly.type
_entity_poly.pdbx_seq_one_letter_code
_entity_poly.pdbx_strand_id
1 'polypeptide(L)'
;MVKLDIGNFPFVKDIFDDLQQIHTILNPNSTRKLSEIQCSIIIQKRIVSLKQYLNDLNRSNIKIEDQAEIYQQTLDKIRQILTYKPREDPAFYWYELEMFRCSLAGSLMAAWGKGGFLRTVGSANALSEILLGIELVDFFPILVEDDHPEYIKRSNLAFNYTNMSAGLFYIASTSLYRLSKHYLEKWGTIAVQGNEHLLELLEKVTNVKIYLEYDRKYGTNRFFTLIIAIISVINQMIRYLLFLFARFGGNCPDSIKKVKFLDTKNFDTFLDSLVKLYQKIDTDLNVFSDLSSNYQFGSNEKLLDNPGVQLALERTELTELTLKGLRIINDFLKDALKIKEKWEKFNDEILSFLREKDSQLNNMNFLTTSLGELYAEYLEYFSLFIGLYTIEFGKLSYLEKYQETLGAFVNEKGKERFPKMYHVLLTAKISCAVKNKNKGKLLTFAKELIKLSDAFTFQPRDTFACLLLGNLIKLLLKKIKIKTFNEIISEQLHKIEEALCPTMIKEIKQYLENLNQAFEGKEANYDLGRLKQVNPLEMLILLNPDLNLLDFNSDFGNIKYLPFNLATDYVC
;
A
#
# COMPACT_ATOMS: atom_id res chain seq x y z
N MET A 1 9.57 -18.73 -29.00
CA MET A 1 9.67 -17.29 -29.25
C MET A 1 8.89 -16.97 -30.50
N VAL A 2 7.77 -16.27 -30.37
CA VAL A 2 7.05 -15.68 -31.51
C VAL A 2 7.75 -14.36 -31.80
N LYS A 3 8.11 -14.08 -33.06
CA LYS A 3 8.66 -12.77 -33.44
C LYS A 3 7.53 -11.75 -33.44
N LEU A 4 7.61 -10.72 -32.60
CA LEU A 4 6.78 -9.52 -32.69
C LEU A 4 6.91 -8.91 -34.09
N ASP A 5 5.78 -8.71 -34.76
CA ASP A 5 5.73 -8.00 -36.05
C ASP A 5 5.70 -6.49 -35.80
N ILE A 6 6.87 -5.95 -35.46
CA ILE A 6 7.10 -4.53 -35.10
C ILE A 6 6.63 -3.57 -36.21
N GLY A 7 6.47 -4.05 -37.45
CA GLY A 7 6.04 -3.27 -38.61
C GLY A 7 4.63 -2.66 -38.50
N ASN A 8 3.76 -3.16 -37.63
CA ASN A 8 2.39 -2.68 -37.49
C ASN A 8 2.20 -1.54 -36.47
N PHE A 9 3.24 -1.15 -35.72
CA PHE A 9 3.16 -0.11 -34.69
C PHE A 9 4.32 0.89 -34.83
N PRO A 10 4.16 1.97 -35.63
CA PRO A 10 5.23 2.90 -35.96
C PRO A 10 5.97 3.49 -34.75
N PHE A 11 5.22 3.81 -33.68
CA PHE A 11 5.79 4.39 -32.46
C PHE A 11 6.69 3.43 -31.68
N VAL A 12 6.55 2.10 -31.85
CA VAL A 12 7.45 1.11 -31.21
C VAL A 12 8.85 1.21 -31.82
N LYS A 13 8.94 1.44 -33.14
CA LYS A 13 10.21 1.71 -33.81
C LYS A 13 10.83 3.01 -33.30
N ASP A 14 10.03 4.05 -33.13
CA ASP A 14 10.50 5.34 -32.61
C ASP A 14 11.08 5.24 -31.19
N ILE A 15 10.52 4.37 -30.32
CA ILE A 15 11.08 4.05 -29.01
C ILE A 15 12.52 3.51 -29.14
N PHE A 16 12.73 2.52 -30.00
CA PHE A 16 14.04 1.91 -30.18
C PHE A 16 15.04 2.85 -30.88
N ASP A 17 14.57 3.68 -31.81
CA ASP A 17 15.40 4.67 -32.50
C ASP A 17 15.90 5.76 -31.53
N ASP A 18 15.05 6.26 -30.63
CA ASP A 18 15.47 7.24 -29.62
C ASP A 18 16.44 6.62 -28.60
N LEU A 19 16.24 5.37 -28.18
CA LEU A 19 17.18 4.65 -27.32
C LEU A 19 18.54 4.41 -28.02
N GLN A 20 18.52 4.09 -29.31
CA GLN A 20 19.74 3.90 -30.08
C GLN A 20 20.51 5.22 -30.30
N GLN A 21 19.80 6.34 -30.39
CA GLN A 21 20.43 7.66 -30.40
C GLN A 21 21.08 7.99 -29.05
N ILE A 22 20.41 7.73 -27.93
CA ILE A 22 21.00 7.89 -26.59
C ILE A 22 22.26 7.02 -26.47
N HIS A 23 22.16 5.75 -26.87
CA HIS A 23 23.29 4.82 -26.91
C HIS A 23 24.49 5.37 -27.70
N THR A 24 24.24 5.90 -28.89
CA THR A 24 25.28 6.45 -29.77
C THR A 24 25.96 7.69 -29.19
N ILE A 25 25.21 8.52 -28.46
CA ILE A 25 25.74 9.71 -27.77
C ILE A 25 26.65 9.33 -26.60
N LEU A 26 26.24 8.31 -25.84
CA LEU A 26 26.93 7.90 -24.61
C LEU A 26 28.05 6.89 -24.84
N ASN A 27 28.12 6.28 -26.02
CA ASN A 27 29.16 5.32 -26.35
C ASN A 27 30.55 5.99 -26.30
N PRO A 28 31.49 5.51 -25.46
CA PRO A 28 32.84 6.07 -25.35
C PRO A 28 33.65 5.99 -26.66
N ASN A 29 33.25 5.14 -27.60
CA ASN A 29 33.85 5.01 -28.93
C ASN A 29 33.20 5.95 -29.98
N SER A 30 32.29 6.82 -29.57
CA SER A 30 31.67 7.80 -30.47
C SER A 30 32.68 8.85 -30.92
N THR A 31 32.72 9.13 -32.22
CA THR A 31 33.60 10.15 -32.81
C THR A 31 33.17 11.58 -32.47
N ARG A 32 31.99 11.78 -31.89
CA ARG A 32 31.39 13.09 -31.60
C ARG A 32 31.59 13.44 -30.12
N LYS A 33 32.55 14.33 -29.82
CA LYS A 33 32.76 14.86 -28.46
C LYS A 33 31.77 15.99 -28.18
N LEU A 34 30.74 15.71 -27.39
CA LEU A 34 29.78 16.70 -26.90
C LEU A 34 30.14 17.13 -25.48
N SER A 35 29.80 18.37 -25.09
CA SER A 35 29.91 18.79 -23.69
C SER A 35 28.84 18.12 -22.82
N GLU A 36 29.07 18.05 -21.51
CA GLU A 36 28.13 17.46 -20.55
C GLU A 36 26.73 18.08 -20.63
N ILE A 37 26.67 19.42 -20.75
CA ILE A 37 25.43 20.18 -20.91
C ILE A 37 24.71 19.78 -22.22
N GLN A 38 25.45 19.65 -23.32
CA GLN A 38 24.89 19.24 -24.61
C GLN A 38 24.33 17.80 -24.54
N CYS A 39 25.07 16.88 -23.91
CA CYS A 39 24.60 15.52 -23.67
C CYS A 39 23.31 15.51 -22.84
N SER A 40 23.27 16.24 -21.72
CA SER A 40 22.08 16.34 -20.86
C SER A 40 20.87 16.89 -21.62
N ILE A 41 21.02 17.98 -22.38
CA ILE A 41 19.90 18.54 -23.18
C ILE A 41 19.36 17.53 -24.19
N ILE A 42 20.24 16.83 -24.91
CA ILE A 42 19.82 15.89 -25.95
C ILE A 42 19.14 14.67 -25.32
N ILE A 43 19.73 14.10 -24.26
CA ILE A 43 19.17 12.96 -23.55
C ILE A 43 17.81 13.32 -22.95
N GLN A 44 17.69 14.49 -22.32
CA GLN A 44 16.43 14.95 -21.76
C GLN A 44 15.34 15.08 -22.83
N LYS A 45 15.65 15.66 -24.00
CA LYS A 45 14.71 15.73 -25.12
C LYS A 45 14.24 14.33 -25.56
N ARG A 46 15.15 13.37 -25.65
CA ARG A 46 14.84 11.98 -26.02
C ARG A 46 14.01 11.28 -24.95
N ILE A 47 14.31 11.47 -23.66
CA ILE A 47 13.48 10.95 -22.56
C ILE A 47 12.05 11.51 -22.63
N VAL A 48 11.88 12.80 -22.98
CA VAL A 48 10.54 13.39 -23.15
C VAL A 48 9.78 12.73 -24.31
N SER A 49 10.43 12.50 -25.44
CA SER A 49 9.85 11.78 -26.58
C SER A 49 9.48 10.34 -26.20
N LEU A 50 10.38 9.60 -25.54
CA LEU A 50 10.12 8.25 -25.05
C LEU A 50 8.90 8.19 -24.12
N LYS A 51 8.73 9.15 -23.21
CA LYS A 51 7.54 9.24 -22.34
C LYS A 51 6.24 9.40 -23.14
N GLN A 52 6.27 10.16 -24.24
CA GLN A 52 5.10 10.33 -25.10
C GLN A 52 4.74 9.01 -25.80
N TYR A 53 5.71 8.34 -26.42
CA TYR A 53 5.48 7.08 -27.11
C TYR A 53 4.95 5.97 -26.20
N LEU A 54 5.40 5.92 -24.94
CA LEU A 54 4.91 4.95 -23.96
C LEU A 54 3.48 5.24 -23.49
N ASN A 55 3.09 6.51 -23.40
CA ASN A 55 1.68 6.86 -23.15
C ASN A 55 0.79 6.45 -24.32
N ASP A 56 1.29 6.56 -25.55
CA ASP A 56 0.58 6.10 -26.74
C ASP A 56 0.48 4.57 -26.76
N LEU A 57 1.54 3.85 -26.35
CA LEU A 57 1.51 2.39 -26.15
C LEU A 57 0.41 1.97 -25.17
N ASN A 58 0.28 2.66 -24.04
CA ASN A 58 -0.75 2.38 -23.02
C ASN A 58 -2.19 2.65 -23.51
N ARG A 59 -2.35 3.50 -24.52
CA ARG A 59 -3.66 3.84 -25.11
C ARG A 59 -3.99 3.00 -26.34
N SER A 60 -3.05 2.19 -26.80
CA SER A 60 -3.19 1.37 -28.00
C SER A 60 -4.04 0.12 -27.75
N ASN A 61 -4.63 -0.42 -28.82
CA ASN A 61 -5.36 -1.70 -28.78
C ASN A 61 -4.43 -2.92 -28.88
N ILE A 62 -3.14 -2.77 -28.59
CA ILE A 62 -2.16 -3.86 -28.60
C ILE A 62 -2.52 -4.84 -27.47
N LYS A 63 -2.37 -6.15 -27.74
CA LYS A 63 -2.57 -7.18 -26.73
C LYS A 63 -1.59 -6.99 -25.58
N ILE A 64 -2.03 -7.29 -24.37
CA ILE A 64 -1.28 -7.02 -23.14
C ILE A 64 0.07 -7.77 -23.12
N GLU A 65 0.12 -8.98 -23.67
CA GLU A 65 1.32 -9.81 -23.80
C GLU A 65 2.40 -9.12 -24.64
N ASP A 66 2.01 -8.56 -25.78
CA ASP A 66 2.91 -7.89 -26.73
C ASP A 66 3.43 -6.58 -26.15
N GLN A 67 2.59 -5.85 -25.39
CA GLN A 67 3.01 -4.66 -24.66
C GLN A 67 4.11 -5.00 -23.64
N ALA A 68 3.91 -6.04 -22.83
CA ALA A 68 4.86 -6.44 -21.80
C ALA A 68 6.26 -6.77 -22.37
N GLU A 69 6.32 -7.44 -23.52
CA GLU A 69 7.59 -7.74 -24.21
C GLU A 69 8.29 -6.45 -24.68
N ILE A 70 7.55 -5.48 -25.23
CA ILE A 70 8.09 -4.17 -25.62
C ILE A 70 8.67 -3.44 -24.39
N TYR A 71 7.96 -3.43 -23.27
CA TYR A 71 8.44 -2.84 -22.02
C TYR A 71 9.74 -3.50 -21.54
N GLN A 72 9.81 -4.84 -21.55
CA GLN A 72 11.01 -5.58 -21.17
C GLN A 72 12.20 -5.23 -22.07
N GLN A 73 12.04 -5.28 -23.39
CA GLN A 73 13.11 -4.94 -24.33
C GLN A 73 13.59 -3.50 -24.17
N THR A 74 12.67 -2.56 -23.93
CA THR A 74 12.97 -1.15 -23.65
C THR A 74 13.82 -1.01 -22.39
N LEU A 75 13.42 -1.68 -21.30
CA LEU A 75 14.12 -1.66 -20.01
C LEU A 75 15.53 -2.28 -20.10
N ASP A 76 15.68 -3.39 -20.82
CA ASP A 76 16.97 -4.05 -21.04
C ASP A 76 17.93 -3.18 -21.85
N LYS A 77 17.43 -2.49 -22.88
CA LYS A 77 18.23 -1.55 -23.67
C LYS A 77 18.70 -0.36 -22.82
N ILE A 78 17.83 0.19 -21.96
CA ILE A 78 18.23 1.26 -21.03
C ILE A 78 19.31 0.74 -20.07
N ARG A 79 19.17 -0.48 -19.53
CA ARG A 79 20.18 -1.11 -18.67
C ARG A 79 21.53 -1.23 -19.37
N GLN A 80 21.56 -1.65 -20.63
CA GLN A 80 22.79 -1.70 -21.43
C GLN A 80 23.40 -0.30 -21.64
N ILE A 81 22.58 0.72 -21.87
CA ILE A 81 23.07 2.10 -22.01
C ILE A 81 23.77 2.57 -20.72
N LEU A 82 23.20 2.24 -19.57
CA LEU A 82 23.72 2.66 -18.26
C LEU A 82 25.07 2.00 -17.89
N THR A 83 25.50 0.91 -18.55
CA THR A 83 26.80 0.28 -18.29
C THR A 83 27.97 0.97 -18.99
N TYR A 84 27.73 1.86 -19.96
CA TYR A 84 28.80 2.57 -20.67
C TYR A 84 29.44 3.70 -19.86
N LYS A 85 28.80 4.12 -18.77
CA LYS A 85 29.27 5.22 -17.92
C LYS A 85 29.28 4.80 -16.45
N PRO A 86 30.38 5.05 -15.72
CA PRO A 86 30.43 4.79 -14.29
C PRO A 86 29.45 5.71 -13.53
N ARG A 87 28.90 5.23 -12.41
CA ARG A 87 27.93 5.97 -11.58
C ARG A 87 28.56 7.21 -10.95
N GLU A 88 29.86 7.15 -10.73
CA GLU A 88 30.69 8.21 -10.16
C GLU A 88 30.96 9.35 -11.15
N ASP A 89 30.57 9.21 -12.44
CA ASP A 89 30.60 10.32 -13.40
C ASP A 89 29.59 11.38 -12.92
N PRO A 90 30.02 12.61 -12.58
CA PRO A 90 29.15 13.67 -12.03
C PRO A 90 28.05 14.12 -12.99
N ALA A 91 28.01 13.56 -14.20
CA ALA A 91 27.08 13.92 -15.23
C ALA A 91 25.63 13.51 -14.93
N PHE A 92 24.77 14.52 -14.87
CA PHE A 92 23.36 14.45 -14.48
C PHE A 92 22.50 13.50 -15.34
N TYR A 93 22.88 13.23 -16.58
CA TYR A 93 22.07 12.46 -17.53
C TYR A 93 21.95 10.97 -17.20
N TRP A 94 22.92 10.38 -16.48
CA TRP A 94 22.85 8.96 -16.07
C TRP A 94 21.66 8.75 -15.15
N TYR A 95 21.50 9.65 -14.17
CA TYR A 95 20.41 9.65 -13.21
C TYR A 95 19.06 9.98 -13.85
N GLU A 96 19.00 10.86 -14.84
CA GLU A 96 17.78 11.13 -15.60
C GLU A 96 17.28 9.89 -16.34
N LEU A 97 18.20 9.15 -16.98
CA LEU A 97 17.89 7.92 -17.70
C LEU A 97 17.47 6.79 -16.75
N GLU A 98 18.14 6.68 -15.59
CA GLU A 98 17.81 5.69 -14.57
C GLU A 98 16.46 6.00 -13.89
N MET A 99 16.15 7.27 -13.63
CA MET A 99 14.81 7.68 -13.20
C MET A 99 13.74 7.28 -14.21
N PHE A 100 14.00 7.50 -15.50
CA PHE A 100 13.08 7.07 -16.53
C PHE A 100 12.88 5.54 -16.53
N ARG A 101 13.95 4.76 -16.34
CA ARG A 101 13.88 3.29 -16.18
C ARG A 101 12.98 2.89 -15.00
N CYS A 102 13.13 3.52 -13.85
CA CYS A 102 12.30 3.26 -12.67
C CYS A 102 10.83 3.66 -12.90
N SER A 103 10.56 4.80 -13.55
CA SER A 103 9.20 5.23 -13.92
C SER A 103 8.52 4.24 -14.86
N LEU A 104 9.30 3.65 -15.77
CA LEU A 104 8.83 2.65 -16.72
C LEU A 104 8.44 1.34 -16.02
N ALA A 105 9.30 0.84 -15.14
CA ALA A 105 9.02 -0.33 -14.31
C ALA A 105 7.82 -0.09 -13.37
N GLY A 106 7.70 1.12 -12.80
CA GLY A 106 6.58 1.52 -11.96
C GLY A 106 5.25 1.56 -12.70
N SER A 107 5.24 2.12 -13.91
CA SER A 107 4.06 2.11 -14.80
C SER A 107 3.65 0.69 -15.15
N LEU A 108 4.62 -0.19 -15.44
CA LEU A 108 4.37 -1.61 -15.72
C LEU A 108 3.74 -2.34 -14.52
N MET A 109 4.20 -2.04 -13.30
CA MET A 109 3.54 -2.55 -12.10
C MET A 109 2.15 -1.98 -11.86
N ALA A 110 1.94 -0.68 -12.07
CA ALA A 110 0.67 -0.03 -11.82
C ALA A 110 -0.41 -0.48 -12.83
N ALA A 111 -0.06 -0.56 -14.11
CA ALA A 111 -0.97 -0.97 -15.18
C ALA A 111 -1.34 -2.46 -15.09
N TRP A 112 -0.42 -3.32 -14.64
CA TRP A 112 -0.60 -4.78 -14.77
C TRP A 112 -0.54 -5.58 -13.45
N GLY A 113 -0.22 -4.93 -12.33
CA GLY A 113 -0.05 -5.56 -11.01
C GLY A 113 -1.33 -5.67 -10.19
N LYS A 114 -2.15 -4.61 -10.11
CA LYS A 114 -3.37 -4.62 -9.30
C LYS A 114 -4.58 -5.30 -9.99
N GLY A 115 -4.50 -5.57 -11.31
CA GLY A 115 -5.70 -5.84 -12.13
C GLY A 115 -5.72 -7.03 -13.11
N GLY A 116 -4.66 -7.80 -13.39
CA GLY A 116 -4.91 -8.98 -14.24
C GLY A 116 -3.77 -9.77 -14.90
N PHE A 117 -2.57 -9.23 -15.11
CA PHE A 117 -1.60 -9.91 -15.99
C PHE A 117 -0.28 -10.31 -15.31
N LEU A 118 0.19 -9.57 -14.29
CA LEU A 118 1.32 -10.01 -13.45
C LEU A 118 0.93 -11.12 -12.44
N ARG A 119 -0.29 -11.64 -12.53
CA ARG A 119 -0.76 -12.83 -11.79
C ARG A 119 -0.22 -14.13 -12.40
N THR A 120 0.09 -14.11 -13.69
CA THR A 120 0.67 -15.23 -14.43
C THR A 120 2.17 -15.31 -14.15
N VAL A 121 2.64 -16.49 -13.74
CA VAL A 121 3.99 -16.72 -13.17
C VAL A 121 5.13 -16.22 -14.09
N GLY A 122 4.96 -16.30 -15.41
CA GLY A 122 5.98 -15.87 -16.39
C GLY A 122 6.26 -14.36 -16.40
N SER A 123 5.22 -13.53 -16.43
CA SER A 123 5.34 -12.07 -16.49
C SER A 123 5.82 -11.48 -15.15
N ALA A 124 5.44 -12.08 -14.03
CA ALA A 124 5.94 -11.72 -12.71
C ALA A 124 7.44 -12.03 -12.55
N ASN A 125 7.91 -13.15 -13.11
CA ASN A 125 9.33 -13.52 -13.10
C ASN A 125 10.15 -12.59 -14.00
N ALA A 126 9.70 -12.31 -15.22
CA ALA A 126 10.38 -11.37 -16.11
C ALA A 126 10.48 -9.96 -15.49
N LEU A 127 9.38 -9.49 -14.88
CA LEU A 127 9.39 -8.23 -14.13
C LEU A 127 10.33 -8.29 -12.91
N SER A 128 10.34 -9.40 -12.17
CA SER A 128 11.25 -9.59 -11.03
C SER A 128 12.71 -9.51 -11.47
N GLU A 129 13.08 -10.15 -12.58
CA GLU A 129 14.43 -10.11 -13.16
C GLU A 129 14.85 -8.69 -13.56
N ILE A 130 13.94 -7.93 -14.17
CA ILE A 130 14.15 -6.51 -14.48
C ILE A 130 14.38 -5.71 -13.19
N LEU A 131 13.54 -5.92 -12.17
CA LEU A 131 13.65 -5.23 -10.88
C LEU A 131 14.92 -5.58 -10.11
N LEU A 132 15.46 -6.79 -10.25
CA LEU A 132 16.77 -7.15 -9.69
C LEU A 132 17.92 -6.33 -10.30
N GLY A 133 17.72 -5.79 -11.51
CA GLY A 133 18.67 -4.89 -12.16
C GLY A 133 18.52 -3.41 -11.76
N ILE A 134 17.51 -3.05 -10.96
CA ILE A 134 17.37 -1.74 -10.33
C ILE A 134 17.99 -1.86 -8.92
N GLU A 135 18.92 -0.97 -8.60
CA GLU A 135 19.62 -0.95 -7.32
C GLU A 135 19.38 0.40 -6.65
N LEU A 136 19.53 0.46 -5.34
CA LEU A 136 19.66 1.76 -4.67
C LEU A 136 21.04 2.34 -5.01
N VAL A 137 21.07 3.40 -5.79
CA VAL A 137 22.32 4.11 -6.11
C VAL A 137 22.67 5.07 -4.96
N ASP A 138 23.96 5.29 -4.71
CA ASP A 138 24.41 6.34 -3.78
C ASP A 138 24.43 7.69 -4.52
N PHE A 139 23.64 8.65 -4.03
CA PHE A 139 23.46 9.98 -4.65
C PHE A 139 24.23 11.08 -3.94
N PHE A 140 24.86 10.80 -2.79
CA PHE A 140 25.62 11.84 -2.09
C PHE A 140 26.75 12.43 -2.96
N PRO A 141 27.43 11.68 -3.85
CA PRO A 141 28.46 12.24 -4.73
C PRO A 141 27.96 13.30 -5.72
N ILE A 142 26.66 13.37 -6.05
CA ILE A 142 26.14 14.40 -6.95
C ILE A 142 25.69 15.68 -6.24
N LEU A 143 25.57 15.63 -4.91
CA LEU A 143 25.19 16.81 -4.13
C LEU A 143 26.30 17.85 -4.17
N VAL A 144 25.90 19.11 -4.12
CA VAL A 144 26.79 20.28 -4.15
C VAL A 144 26.43 21.19 -2.99
N GLU A 145 27.33 22.11 -2.67
CA GLU A 145 27.09 23.14 -1.65
C GLU A 145 25.91 24.04 -2.03
N ASP A 146 25.35 24.70 -1.03
CA ASP A 146 24.06 25.38 -1.11
C ASP A 146 24.10 26.70 -1.90
N ASP A 147 25.29 27.26 -2.07
CA ASP A 147 25.60 28.40 -2.94
C ASP A 147 25.84 28.02 -4.42
N HIS A 148 25.95 26.73 -4.73
CA HIS A 148 26.24 26.27 -6.08
C HIS A 148 25.03 26.49 -7.02
N PRO A 149 25.23 26.99 -8.26
CA PRO A 149 24.13 27.29 -9.20
C PRO A 149 23.20 26.11 -9.53
N GLU A 150 23.69 24.88 -9.41
CA GLU A 150 22.94 23.65 -9.68
C GLU A 150 22.35 22.98 -8.43
N TYR A 151 22.53 23.57 -7.23
CA TYR A 151 22.09 22.97 -5.95
C TYR A 151 20.66 22.44 -5.98
N ILE A 152 19.69 23.28 -6.39
CA ILE A 152 18.27 22.89 -6.45
C ILE A 152 18.04 21.77 -7.47
N LYS A 153 18.72 21.81 -8.63
CA LYS A 153 18.55 20.82 -9.69
C LYS A 153 19.05 19.44 -9.24
N ARG A 154 20.26 19.39 -8.66
CA ARG A 154 20.90 18.16 -8.15
C ARG A 154 20.15 17.58 -6.96
N SER A 155 19.72 18.43 -6.03
CA SER A 155 18.89 18.03 -4.87
C SER A 155 17.57 17.42 -5.30
N ASN A 156 16.86 18.03 -6.26
CA ASN A 156 15.59 17.49 -6.76
C ASN A 156 15.78 16.15 -7.49
N LEU A 157 16.86 15.99 -8.24
CA LEU A 157 17.17 14.72 -8.92
C LEU A 157 17.42 13.60 -7.92
N ALA A 158 18.29 13.85 -6.93
CA ALA A 158 18.60 12.91 -5.86
C ALA A 158 17.32 12.50 -5.11
N PHE A 159 16.46 13.48 -4.80
CA PHE A 159 15.21 13.25 -4.09
C PHE A 159 14.24 12.40 -4.91
N ASN A 160 13.98 12.80 -6.16
CA ASN A 160 13.03 12.12 -7.03
C ASN A 160 13.45 10.68 -7.34
N TYR A 161 14.74 10.45 -7.58
CA TYR A 161 15.22 9.09 -7.79
C TYR A 161 15.04 8.24 -6.54
N THR A 162 15.50 8.73 -5.37
CA THR A 162 15.51 7.93 -4.14
C THR A 162 14.08 7.58 -3.72
N ASN A 163 13.17 8.55 -3.82
CA ASN A 163 11.75 8.35 -3.59
C ASN A 163 11.14 7.32 -4.57
N MET A 164 11.45 7.44 -5.86
CA MET A 164 10.90 6.56 -6.87
C MET A 164 11.43 5.14 -6.78
N SER A 165 12.73 4.95 -6.53
CA SER A 165 13.33 3.63 -6.36
C SER A 165 12.80 2.93 -5.10
N ALA A 166 12.73 3.62 -3.96
CA ALA A 166 12.11 3.09 -2.74
C ALA A 166 10.61 2.75 -2.97
N GLY A 167 9.87 3.64 -3.61
CA GLY A 167 8.46 3.44 -3.93
C GLY A 167 8.20 2.29 -4.89
N LEU A 168 9.13 2.03 -5.81
CA LEU A 168 9.06 0.91 -6.73
C LEU A 168 9.08 -0.44 -5.98
N PHE A 169 10.02 -0.60 -5.06
CA PHE A 169 10.15 -1.82 -4.25
C PHE A 169 9.00 -1.98 -3.25
N TYR A 170 8.44 -0.87 -2.75
CA TYR A 170 7.19 -0.87 -1.99
C TYR A 170 6.04 -1.49 -2.79
N ILE A 171 5.80 -0.98 -4.01
CA ILE A 171 4.72 -1.43 -4.89
C ILE A 171 4.94 -2.90 -5.25
N ALA A 172 6.17 -3.28 -5.60
CA ALA A 172 6.53 -4.65 -5.93
C ALA A 172 6.22 -5.61 -4.77
N SER A 173 6.66 -5.26 -3.56
CA SER A 173 6.46 -6.08 -2.35
C SER A 173 5.00 -6.27 -1.96
N THR A 174 4.15 -5.28 -2.26
CA THR A 174 2.72 -5.27 -1.86
C THR A 174 1.78 -5.79 -2.95
N SER A 175 2.18 -5.70 -4.23
CA SER A 175 1.31 -5.98 -5.37
C SER A 175 1.52 -7.38 -5.99
N LEU A 176 2.67 -8.01 -5.74
CA LEU A 176 3.01 -9.30 -6.36
C LEU A 176 2.70 -10.46 -5.39
N TYR A 177 1.58 -11.11 -5.65
CA TYR A 177 1.00 -12.15 -4.78
C TYR A 177 1.86 -13.42 -4.63
N ARG A 178 2.73 -13.73 -5.61
CA ARG A 178 3.57 -14.94 -5.65
C ARG A 178 5.07 -14.63 -5.64
N LEU A 179 5.51 -13.75 -4.73
CA LEU A 179 6.94 -13.57 -4.49
C LEU A 179 7.47 -14.64 -3.54
N SER A 180 8.59 -15.26 -3.90
CA SER A 180 9.35 -16.05 -2.93
C SER A 180 9.76 -15.18 -1.76
N LYS A 181 9.84 -15.76 -0.56
CA LYS A 181 10.35 -15.09 0.64
C LYS A 181 11.67 -14.34 0.36
N HIS A 182 12.59 -14.96 -0.38
CA HIS A 182 13.87 -14.36 -0.75
C HIS A 182 13.75 -13.01 -1.47
N TYR A 183 12.87 -12.90 -2.48
CA TYR A 183 12.68 -11.63 -3.19
C TYR A 183 12.03 -10.56 -2.33
N LEU A 184 11.07 -10.95 -1.49
CA LEU A 184 10.43 -10.03 -0.56
C LEU A 184 11.43 -9.48 0.48
N GLU A 185 12.32 -10.31 1.00
CA GLU A 185 13.38 -9.89 1.92
C GLU A 185 14.39 -8.94 1.25
N LYS A 186 14.82 -9.29 0.03
CA LYS A 186 15.74 -8.46 -0.76
C LYS A 186 15.12 -7.10 -1.06
N TRP A 187 13.92 -7.07 -1.66
CA TRP A 187 13.24 -5.83 -2.04
C TRP A 187 12.82 -5.02 -0.83
N GLY A 188 12.42 -5.68 0.26
CA GLY A 188 12.14 -5.01 1.52
C GLY A 188 13.35 -4.34 2.12
N THR A 189 14.51 -4.97 2.06
CA THR A 189 15.77 -4.34 2.45
C THR A 189 16.04 -3.09 1.61
N ILE A 190 15.94 -3.19 0.28
CA ILE A 190 16.21 -2.06 -0.62
C ILE A 190 15.22 -0.91 -0.41
N ALA A 191 13.93 -1.20 -0.25
CA ALA A 191 12.90 -0.20 0.01
C ALA A 191 13.17 0.57 1.31
N VAL A 192 13.55 -0.14 2.39
CA VAL A 192 13.83 0.51 3.68
C VAL A 192 15.16 1.28 3.65
N GLN A 193 16.19 0.77 2.97
CA GLN A 193 17.44 1.52 2.76
C GLN A 193 17.21 2.79 1.94
N GLY A 194 16.39 2.73 0.88
CA GLY A 194 16.05 3.92 0.10
C GLY A 194 15.29 4.96 0.91
N ASN A 195 14.41 4.51 1.79
CA ASN A 195 13.73 5.36 2.75
C ASN A 195 14.71 6.04 3.74
N GLU A 196 15.71 5.31 4.25
CA GLU A 196 16.77 5.87 5.12
C GLU A 196 17.61 6.92 4.37
N HIS A 197 18.06 6.59 3.15
CA HIS A 197 18.80 7.53 2.31
C HIS A 197 17.97 8.78 1.99
N LEU A 198 16.65 8.65 1.86
CA LEU A 198 15.76 9.78 1.61
C LEU A 198 15.67 10.71 2.82
N LEU A 199 15.63 10.16 4.04
CA LEU A 199 15.68 10.97 5.26
C LEU A 199 17.02 11.70 5.40
N GLU A 200 18.13 11.00 5.17
CA GLU A 200 19.46 11.62 5.20
C GLU A 200 19.62 12.71 4.12
N LEU A 201 19.04 12.48 2.93
CA LEU A 201 19.01 13.47 1.88
C LEU A 201 18.19 14.68 2.31
N LEU A 202 17.00 14.47 2.87
CA LEU A 202 16.16 15.56 3.39
C LEU A 202 16.91 16.39 4.44
N GLU A 203 17.65 15.77 5.36
CA GLU A 203 18.48 16.51 6.32
C GLU A 203 19.55 17.38 5.65
N LYS A 204 20.18 16.89 4.58
CA LYS A 204 21.28 17.59 3.90
C LYS A 204 20.81 18.66 2.92
N VAL A 205 19.68 18.46 2.24
CA VAL A 205 19.26 19.32 1.11
C VAL A 205 18.05 20.20 1.40
N THR A 206 17.38 20.02 2.54
CA THR A 206 16.20 20.82 2.93
C THR A 206 16.61 22.15 3.58
N ASN A 207 17.45 22.93 2.89
CA ASN A 207 17.63 24.34 3.25
C ASN A 207 16.42 25.15 2.75
N VAL A 208 15.43 25.23 3.62
CA VAL A 208 14.12 25.87 3.40
C VAL A 208 14.27 27.30 2.94
N LYS A 209 15.22 28.05 3.51
CA LYS A 209 15.47 29.44 3.12
C LYS A 209 15.89 29.57 1.66
N ILE A 210 16.78 28.69 1.19
CA ILE A 210 17.27 28.72 -0.20
C ILE A 210 16.18 28.33 -1.19
N TYR A 211 15.38 27.32 -0.86
CA TYR A 211 14.23 26.95 -1.70
C TYR A 211 13.20 28.08 -1.80
N LEU A 212 12.93 28.79 -0.70
CA LEU A 212 12.04 29.96 -0.67
C LEU A 212 12.59 31.10 -1.56
N GLU A 213 13.89 31.40 -1.46
CA GLU A 213 14.54 32.46 -2.25
C GLU A 213 14.57 32.12 -3.75
N TYR A 214 14.87 30.88 -4.10
CA TYR A 214 14.83 30.40 -5.48
C TYR A 214 13.42 30.52 -6.07
N ASP A 215 12.41 30.11 -5.30
CA ASP A 215 11.04 30.15 -5.76
C ASP A 215 10.51 31.57 -5.94
N ARG A 216 10.93 32.51 -5.07
CA ARG A 216 10.69 33.94 -5.24
C ARG A 216 11.29 34.50 -6.54
N LYS A 217 12.49 34.04 -6.90
CA LYS A 217 13.22 34.54 -8.08
C LYS A 217 12.67 34.02 -9.39
N TYR A 218 12.16 32.78 -9.41
CA TYR A 218 11.80 32.08 -10.64
C TYR A 218 10.32 31.64 -10.75
N GLY A 219 9.52 31.74 -9.68
CA GLY A 219 8.09 31.42 -9.68
C GLY A 219 7.78 29.94 -9.96
N THR A 220 8.55 29.03 -9.37
CA THR A 220 8.59 27.61 -9.80
C THR A 220 7.78 26.62 -8.94
N ASN A 221 7.12 27.07 -7.85
CA ASN A 221 6.46 26.24 -6.83
C ASN A 221 7.32 25.08 -6.26
N ARG A 222 8.64 25.23 -6.26
CA ARG A 222 9.57 24.14 -5.86
C ARG A 222 9.57 23.87 -4.37
N PHE A 223 9.35 24.92 -3.57
CA PHE A 223 9.29 24.81 -2.11
C PHE A 223 8.09 23.98 -1.65
N PHE A 224 6.90 24.23 -2.21
CA PHE A 224 5.69 23.45 -1.97
C PHE A 224 5.88 21.97 -2.27
N THR A 225 6.54 21.68 -3.40
CA THR A 225 6.82 20.30 -3.84
C THR A 225 7.67 19.55 -2.83
N LEU A 226 8.66 20.22 -2.20
CA LEU A 226 9.53 19.63 -1.19
C LEU A 226 8.75 19.23 0.08
N ILE A 227 7.91 20.13 0.62
CA ILE A 227 7.08 19.84 1.80
C ILE A 227 6.15 18.66 1.56
N ILE A 228 5.43 18.67 0.43
CA ILE A 228 4.52 17.59 0.04
C ILE A 228 5.26 16.25 -0.04
N ALA A 229 6.47 16.28 -0.58
CA ALA A 229 7.25 15.09 -0.79
C ALA A 229 7.84 14.53 0.50
N ILE A 230 8.34 15.38 1.41
CA ILE A 230 8.76 15.00 2.78
C ILE A 230 7.64 14.23 3.48
N ILE A 231 6.46 14.85 3.56
CA ILE A 231 5.31 14.26 4.25
C ILE A 231 4.85 12.96 3.58
N SER A 232 4.82 12.92 2.25
CA SER A 232 4.39 11.73 1.52
C SER A 232 5.34 10.55 1.74
N VAL A 233 6.65 10.80 1.78
CA VAL A 233 7.68 9.80 2.04
C VAL A 233 7.50 9.17 3.41
N ILE A 234 7.24 9.97 4.44
CA ILE A 234 7.11 9.48 5.81
C ILE A 234 5.90 8.58 5.95
N ASN A 235 4.77 9.01 5.39
CA ASN A 235 3.55 8.22 5.40
C ASN A 235 3.76 6.90 4.65
N GLN A 236 4.42 6.93 3.50
CA GLN A 236 4.75 5.72 2.75
C GLN A 236 5.69 4.80 3.52
N MET A 237 6.71 5.36 4.18
CA MET A 237 7.66 4.63 4.99
C MET A 237 6.97 3.95 6.19
N ILE A 238 6.18 4.68 6.96
CA ILE A 238 5.42 4.15 8.10
C ILE A 238 4.50 3.02 7.64
N ARG A 239 3.73 3.22 6.56
CA ARG A 239 2.84 2.18 6.00
C ARG A 239 3.61 0.94 5.58
N TYR A 240 4.76 1.12 4.96
CA TYR A 240 5.59 -0.02 4.54
C TYR A 240 6.18 -0.78 5.72
N LEU A 241 6.65 -0.07 6.72
CA LEU A 241 7.19 -0.67 7.93
C LEU A 241 6.12 -1.45 8.69
N LEU A 242 4.88 -0.94 8.74
CA LEU A 242 3.72 -1.68 9.26
C LEU A 242 3.48 -2.96 8.45
N PHE A 243 3.48 -2.88 7.12
CA PHE A 243 3.38 -4.06 6.25
C PHE A 243 4.48 -5.08 6.56
N LEU A 244 5.75 -4.66 6.66
CA LEU A 244 6.87 -5.55 6.94
C LEU A 244 6.78 -6.18 8.33
N PHE A 245 6.34 -5.44 9.35
CA PHE A 245 6.12 -5.99 10.68
C PHE A 245 4.96 -7.00 10.68
N ALA A 246 3.86 -6.70 9.98
CA ALA A 246 2.75 -7.64 9.82
C ALA A 246 3.24 -8.94 9.17
N ARG A 247 4.14 -8.79 8.21
CA ARG A 247 4.66 -9.87 7.37
C ARG A 247 5.69 -10.77 8.06
N PHE A 248 6.67 -10.17 8.74
CA PHE A 248 7.82 -10.89 9.28
C PHE A 248 7.90 -10.87 10.80
N GLY A 249 7.23 -9.91 11.46
CA GLY A 249 7.26 -9.74 12.92
C GLY A 249 8.68 -9.70 13.49
N GLY A 250 8.87 -10.35 14.64
CA GLY A 250 10.19 -10.50 15.29
C GLY A 250 11.21 -11.31 14.48
N ASN A 251 10.77 -12.03 13.45
CA ASN A 251 11.60 -12.76 12.49
C ASN A 251 11.97 -11.93 11.25
N CYS A 252 11.80 -10.60 11.32
CA CYS A 252 12.27 -9.68 10.28
C CYS A 252 13.76 -9.93 9.97
N PRO A 253 14.15 -10.01 8.68
CA PRO A 253 15.54 -10.19 8.27
C PRO A 253 16.47 -9.19 8.95
N ASP A 254 17.65 -9.64 9.35
CA ASP A 254 18.66 -8.78 9.99
C ASP A 254 19.06 -7.60 9.11
N SER A 255 19.00 -7.75 7.79
CA SER A 255 19.24 -6.66 6.83
C SER A 255 18.24 -5.52 6.96
N ILE A 256 16.97 -5.81 7.27
CA ILE A 256 15.92 -4.81 7.49
C ILE A 256 16.05 -4.20 8.90
N LYS A 257 16.39 -5.03 9.91
CA LYS A 257 16.60 -4.58 11.30
C LYS A 257 17.78 -3.61 11.49
N LYS A 258 18.74 -3.58 10.57
CA LYS A 258 19.94 -2.75 10.65
C LYS A 258 19.73 -1.27 10.30
N VAL A 259 18.55 -0.91 9.81
CA VAL A 259 18.20 0.47 9.46
C VAL A 259 18.21 1.33 10.71
N LYS A 260 18.94 2.45 10.70
CA LYS A 260 19.33 3.22 11.89
C LYS A 260 18.16 3.66 12.77
N PHE A 261 17.00 3.89 12.18
CA PHE A 261 15.81 4.41 12.85
C PHE A 261 14.80 3.33 13.23
N LEU A 262 15.12 2.05 13.08
CA LEU A 262 14.16 0.95 13.25
C LEU A 262 14.72 -0.17 14.13
N ASP A 263 14.01 -0.48 15.22
CA ASP A 263 14.20 -1.73 15.95
C ASP A 263 12.89 -2.54 15.95
N THR A 264 12.88 -3.67 15.24
CA THR A 264 11.71 -4.56 15.10
C THR A 264 11.74 -5.78 16.02
N LYS A 265 12.58 -5.78 17.07
CA LYS A 265 12.66 -6.92 18.02
C LYS A 265 11.30 -7.29 18.61
N ASN A 266 10.48 -6.29 18.92
CA ASN A 266 9.10 -6.46 19.39
C ASN A 266 8.22 -5.28 18.92
N PHE A 267 6.91 -5.41 19.11
CA PHE A 267 5.95 -4.41 18.63
C PHE A 267 6.05 -3.05 19.35
N ASP A 268 6.39 -3.01 20.63
CA ASP A 268 6.50 -1.75 21.39
C ASP A 268 7.69 -0.92 20.91
N THR A 269 8.87 -1.54 20.84
CA THR A 269 10.08 -0.88 20.36
C THR A 269 9.91 -0.40 18.92
N PHE A 270 9.18 -1.17 18.11
CA PHE A 270 8.80 -0.79 16.76
C PHE A 270 7.90 0.45 16.73
N LEU A 271 6.81 0.47 17.51
CA LEU A 271 5.92 1.64 17.58
C LEU A 271 6.64 2.89 18.10
N ASP A 272 7.47 2.77 19.13
CA ASP A 272 8.24 3.90 19.67
C ASP A 272 9.22 4.46 18.63
N SER A 273 9.79 3.60 17.78
CA SER A 273 10.65 4.02 16.66
C SER A 273 9.86 4.84 15.62
N LEU A 274 8.66 4.38 15.24
CA LEU A 274 7.79 5.10 14.31
C LEU A 274 7.32 6.46 14.87
N VAL A 275 6.97 6.51 16.16
CA VAL A 275 6.56 7.75 16.82
C VAL A 275 7.70 8.77 16.85
N LYS A 276 8.93 8.33 17.19
CA LYS A 276 10.10 9.21 17.16
C LYS A 276 10.39 9.76 15.76
N LEU A 277 10.26 8.92 14.73
CA LEU A 277 10.40 9.35 13.34
C LEU A 277 9.35 10.42 13.01
N TYR A 278 8.09 10.16 13.32
CA TYR A 278 7.00 11.11 13.09
C TYR A 278 7.22 12.45 13.81
N GLN A 279 7.58 12.43 15.10
CA GLN A 279 7.85 13.63 15.91
C GLN A 279 9.01 14.47 15.37
N LYS A 280 10.07 13.84 14.88
CA LYS A 280 11.21 14.54 14.30
C LYS A 280 10.77 15.39 13.09
N ILE A 281 10.01 14.79 12.18
CA ILE A 281 9.53 15.55 11.02
C ILE A 281 8.45 16.57 11.40
N ASP A 282 7.56 16.24 12.35
CA ASP A 282 6.59 17.22 12.83
C ASP A 282 7.28 18.48 13.37
N THR A 283 8.41 18.31 14.08
CA THR A 283 9.26 19.43 14.50
C THR A 283 9.76 20.25 13.31
N ASP A 284 10.26 19.57 12.26
CA ASP A 284 10.74 20.23 11.04
C ASP A 284 9.60 20.96 10.29
N LEU A 285 8.38 20.40 10.29
CA LEU A 285 7.18 21.00 9.67
C LEU A 285 6.66 22.20 10.45
N ASN A 286 6.71 22.17 11.78
CA ASN A 286 6.26 23.27 12.64
C ASN A 286 7.11 24.53 12.42
N VAL A 287 8.41 24.38 12.17
CA VAL A 287 9.29 25.49 11.73
C VAL A 287 8.75 26.16 10.45
N PHE A 288 8.08 25.42 9.56
CA PHE A 288 7.46 25.98 8.34
C PHE A 288 6.15 26.70 8.60
N SER A 289 5.33 26.23 9.53
CA SER A 289 4.10 26.94 9.95
C SER A 289 4.44 28.35 10.45
N ASP A 290 5.45 28.45 11.30
CA ASP A 290 5.92 29.71 11.88
C ASP A 290 6.54 30.66 10.84
N LEU A 291 7.24 30.13 9.85
CA LEU A 291 7.77 30.93 8.74
C LEU A 291 6.68 31.38 7.77
N SER A 292 5.66 30.53 7.53
CA SER A 292 4.58 30.77 6.56
C SER A 292 3.56 31.82 7.01
N SER A 293 3.31 31.91 8.31
CA SER A 293 2.39 32.90 8.89
C SER A 293 2.90 34.34 8.74
N ASN A 294 4.22 34.50 8.56
CA ASN A 294 4.91 35.79 8.47
C ASN A 294 5.32 36.18 7.03
N TYR A 295 5.11 35.30 6.04
CA TYR A 295 5.59 35.50 4.66
C TYR A 295 4.46 35.41 3.63
N GLN A 296 4.43 36.36 2.68
CA GLN A 296 3.55 36.34 1.51
C GLN A 296 4.35 35.95 0.25
N PHE A 297 3.84 35.03 -0.55
CA PHE A 297 4.41 34.66 -1.85
C PHE A 297 3.68 35.38 -2.98
N GLY A 298 4.43 36.00 -3.91
CA GLY A 298 3.88 36.54 -5.17
C GLY A 298 2.57 37.33 -4.98
N SER A 299 1.55 36.99 -5.76
CA SER A 299 0.19 37.57 -5.72
C SER A 299 -0.61 37.19 -4.47
N ASN A 300 -0.10 37.51 -3.27
CA ASN A 300 -0.80 37.42 -1.97
C ASN A 300 -1.32 36.02 -1.55
N GLU A 301 -0.79 34.92 -2.08
CA GLU A 301 -1.20 33.57 -1.65
C GLU A 301 -0.44 33.15 -0.38
N LYS A 302 -1.15 32.64 0.64
CA LYS A 302 -0.52 32.05 1.84
C LYS A 302 -0.14 30.61 1.57
N LEU A 303 0.96 30.15 2.17
CA LEU A 303 1.43 28.76 2.03
C LEU A 303 0.34 27.72 2.38
N LEU A 304 -0.43 28.01 3.43
CA LEU A 304 -1.50 27.14 3.93
C LEU A 304 -2.74 27.10 3.01
N ASP A 305 -2.86 28.02 2.06
CA ASP A 305 -3.96 28.03 1.09
C ASP A 305 -3.67 27.09 -0.09
N ASN A 306 -2.44 26.54 -0.19
CA ASN A 306 -2.09 25.60 -1.24
C ASN A 306 -2.74 24.22 -0.98
N PRO A 307 -3.53 23.68 -1.93
CA PRO A 307 -4.22 22.39 -1.75
C PRO A 307 -3.29 21.20 -1.50
N GLY A 308 -2.08 21.22 -2.06
CA GLY A 308 -1.10 20.16 -1.85
C GLY A 308 -0.52 20.16 -0.44
N VAL A 309 -0.29 21.35 0.14
CA VAL A 309 0.15 21.49 1.53
C VAL A 309 -0.95 21.05 2.49
N GLN A 310 -2.20 21.48 2.27
CA GLN A 310 -3.34 21.04 3.08
C GLN A 310 -3.49 19.52 3.05
N LEU A 311 -3.43 18.92 1.86
CA LEU A 311 -3.45 17.46 1.69
C LEU A 311 -2.34 16.75 2.48
N ALA A 312 -1.14 17.33 2.49
CA ALA A 312 -0.01 16.76 3.21
C ALA A 312 -0.20 16.87 4.74
N LEU A 313 -0.66 18.02 5.24
CA LEU A 313 -1.01 18.18 6.66
C LEU A 313 -2.10 17.20 7.09
N GLU A 314 -3.15 17.01 6.28
CA GLU A 314 -4.20 16.02 6.56
C GLU A 314 -3.66 14.58 6.63
N ARG A 315 -2.72 14.21 5.73
CA ARG A 315 -2.05 12.90 5.80
C ARG A 315 -1.28 12.71 7.11
N THR A 316 -0.69 13.80 7.60
CA THR A 316 0.13 13.81 8.82
C THR A 316 -0.76 13.55 10.03
N GLU A 317 -1.89 14.23 10.14
CA GLU A 317 -2.89 14.01 11.19
C GLU A 317 -3.47 12.58 11.18
N LEU A 318 -3.83 12.07 9.98
CA LEU A 318 -4.33 10.70 9.81
C LEU A 318 -3.32 9.64 10.28
N THR A 319 -2.04 9.84 9.98
CA THR A 319 -0.97 8.94 10.41
C THR A 319 -0.76 9.00 11.92
N GLU A 320 -0.84 10.17 12.54
CA GLU A 320 -0.77 10.32 13.99
C GLU A 320 -1.87 9.51 14.69
N LEU A 321 -3.11 9.67 14.25
CA LEU A 321 -4.28 8.95 14.78
C LEU A 321 -4.10 7.43 14.63
N THR A 322 -3.55 6.99 13.49
CA THR A 322 -3.26 5.57 13.24
C THR A 322 -2.22 5.02 14.24
N LEU A 323 -1.11 5.72 14.45
CA LEU A 323 -0.07 5.31 15.39
C LEU A 323 -0.60 5.26 16.84
N LYS A 324 -1.42 6.25 17.24
CA LYS A 324 -2.12 6.24 18.54
C LYS A 324 -3.03 5.01 18.68
N GLY A 325 -3.83 4.71 17.65
CA GLY A 325 -4.73 3.56 17.64
C GLY A 325 -4.01 2.22 17.74
N LEU A 326 -2.89 2.06 17.04
CA LEU A 326 -2.05 0.85 17.13
C LEU A 326 -1.54 0.60 18.54
N ARG A 327 -1.15 1.67 19.26
CA ARG A 327 -0.70 1.58 20.64
C ARG A 327 -1.83 1.13 21.58
N ILE A 328 -3.03 1.65 21.37
CA ILE A 328 -4.23 1.27 22.13
C ILE A 328 -4.58 -0.21 21.91
N ILE A 329 -4.52 -0.71 20.67
CA ILE A 329 -4.73 -2.14 20.38
C ILE A 329 -3.71 -3.00 21.12
N ASN A 330 -2.44 -2.64 21.06
CA ASN A 330 -1.40 -3.42 21.71
C ASN A 330 -1.53 -3.40 23.24
N ASP A 331 -1.88 -2.27 23.83
CA ASP A 331 -2.19 -2.20 25.26
C ASP A 331 -3.41 -3.08 25.59
N PHE A 332 -4.46 -3.07 24.75
CA PHE A 332 -5.65 -3.93 24.91
C PHE A 332 -5.31 -5.43 24.84
N LEU A 333 -4.45 -5.84 23.91
CA LEU A 333 -4.00 -7.23 23.79
C LEU A 333 -3.21 -7.70 25.02
N LYS A 334 -2.60 -6.77 25.76
CA LYS A 334 -1.80 -7.07 26.97
C LYS A 334 -2.61 -6.98 28.26
N ASP A 335 -3.52 -6.03 28.39
CA ASP A 335 -4.30 -5.76 29.61
C ASP A 335 -5.69 -5.18 29.29
N ALA A 336 -6.61 -6.03 28.83
CA ALA A 336 -7.93 -5.66 28.32
C ALA A 336 -8.82 -4.86 29.30
N LEU A 337 -8.58 -4.96 30.61
CA LEU A 337 -9.53 -4.50 31.64
C LEU A 337 -9.29 -3.07 32.16
N LYS A 338 -8.16 -2.41 31.85
CA LYS A 338 -7.79 -1.09 32.42
C LYS A 338 -7.84 0.10 31.47
N ILE A 339 -8.36 -0.07 30.25
CA ILE A 339 -8.11 0.89 29.16
C ILE A 339 -9.41 1.57 28.68
N LYS A 340 -10.56 1.29 29.31
CA LYS A 340 -11.87 1.82 28.88
C LYS A 340 -11.88 3.33 28.60
N GLU A 341 -11.38 4.15 29.53
CA GLU A 341 -11.34 5.61 29.38
C GLU A 341 -10.44 6.07 28.22
N LYS A 342 -9.30 5.39 28.01
CA LYS A 342 -8.40 5.67 26.88
C LYS A 342 -9.03 5.29 25.54
N TRP A 343 -9.79 4.19 25.49
CA TRP A 343 -10.54 3.76 24.31
C TRP A 343 -11.69 4.72 23.97
N GLU A 344 -12.46 5.14 24.97
CA GLU A 344 -13.55 6.12 24.79
C GLU A 344 -13.00 7.45 24.27
N LYS A 345 -11.94 7.97 24.90
CA LYS A 345 -11.28 9.21 24.45
C LYS A 345 -10.76 9.10 23.01
N PHE A 346 -10.12 8.00 22.65
CA PHE A 346 -9.60 7.82 21.29
C PHE A 346 -10.70 7.69 20.24
N ASN A 347 -11.81 7.03 20.58
CA ASN A 347 -12.99 6.99 19.72
C ASN A 347 -13.57 8.40 19.50
N ASP A 348 -13.68 9.19 20.55
CA ASP A 348 -14.14 10.59 20.44
C ASP A 348 -13.19 11.43 19.57
N GLU A 349 -11.87 11.22 19.65
CA GLU A 349 -10.88 11.87 18.77
C GLU A 349 -11.10 11.50 17.29
N ILE A 350 -11.31 10.21 16.97
CA ILE A 350 -11.63 9.76 15.60
C ILE A 350 -12.92 10.42 15.11
N LEU A 351 -13.98 10.40 15.93
CA LEU A 351 -15.28 10.96 15.54
C LEU A 351 -15.21 12.48 15.37
N SER A 352 -14.44 13.18 16.21
CA SER A 352 -14.23 14.63 16.08
C SER A 352 -13.54 14.95 14.75
N PHE A 353 -12.43 14.25 14.45
CA PHE A 353 -11.71 14.40 13.19
C PHE A 353 -12.62 14.18 11.97
N LEU A 354 -13.43 13.11 11.96
CA LEU A 354 -14.32 12.82 10.84
C LEU A 354 -15.45 13.85 10.69
N ARG A 355 -15.98 14.37 11.80
CA ARG A 355 -17.03 15.41 11.76
C ARG A 355 -16.53 16.72 11.18
N GLU A 356 -15.27 17.08 11.41
CA GLU A 356 -14.67 18.25 10.77
C GLU A 356 -14.60 18.11 9.23
N LYS A 357 -14.65 16.88 8.73
CA LYS A 357 -14.61 16.54 7.30
C LYS A 357 -15.97 16.15 6.72
N ASP A 358 -17.07 16.36 7.45
CA ASP A 358 -18.42 15.90 7.08
C ASP A 358 -18.86 16.37 5.68
N SER A 359 -18.53 17.60 5.30
CA SER A 359 -18.85 18.15 3.96
C SER A 359 -18.17 17.38 2.82
N GLN A 360 -16.95 16.88 3.04
CA GLN A 360 -16.20 16.06 2.09
C GLN A 360 -16.71 14.62 2.10
N LEU A 361 -16.91 14.03 3.28
CA LEU A 361 -17.35 12.64 3.44
C LEU A 361 -18.74 12.41 2.86
N ASN A 362 -19.62 13.42 2.85
CA ASN A 362 -20.94 13.34 2.23
C ASN A 362 -20.96 13.64 0.72
N ASN A 363 -19.83 14.00 0.12
CA ASN A 363 -19.73 14.29 -1.31
C ASN A 363 -19.41 13.01 -2.11
N MET A 364 -20.33 12.58 -2.99
CA MET A 364 -20.14 11.40 -3.84
C MET A 364 -18.92 11.47 -4.76
N ASN A 365 -18.56 12.66 -5.22
CA ASN A 365 -17.40 12.84 -6.10
C ASN A 365 -16.08 12.68 -5.34
N PHE A 366 -16.10 12.81 -4.01
CA PHE A 366 -14.92 12.63 -3.18
C PHE A 366 -14.38 11.21 -3.26
N LEU A 367 -15.26 10.21 -3.34
CA LEU A 367 -14.91 8.78 -3.44
C LEU A 367 -13.97 8.47 -4.62
N THR A 368 -14.03 9.27 -5.69
CA THR A 368 -13.23 9.06 -6.90
C THR A 368 -11.93 9.86 -6.93
N THR A 369 -11.66 10.66 -5.90
CA THR A 369 -10.42 11.45 -5.80
C THR A 369 -9.31 10.62 -5.15
N SER A 370 -8.05 11.00 -5.41
CA SER A 370 -6.89 10.39 -4.73
C SER A 370 -6.92 10.60 -3.21
N LEU A 371 -7.55 11.67 -2.73
CA LEU A 371 -7.76 11.91 -1.30
C LEU A 371 -8.84 10.99 -0.73
N GLY A 372 -9.92 10.73 -1.47
CA GLY A 372 -10.92 9.74 -1.08
C GLY A 372 -10.34 8.31 -0.96
N GLU A 373 -9.46 7.91 -1.88
CA GLU A 373 -8.76 6.62 -1.81
C GLU A 373 -7.82 6.53 -0.60
N LEU A 374 -7.15 7.64 -0.27
CA LEU A 374 -6.35 7.74 0.95
C LEU A 374 -7.21 7.58 2.21
N TYR A 375 -8.34 8.30 2.29
CA TYR A 375 -9.27 8.19 3.41
C TYR A 375 -9.79 6.77 3.55
N ALA A 376 -10.18 6.10 2.45
CA ALA A 376 -10.65 4.72 2.51
C ALA A 376 -9.68 3.78 3.25
N GLU A 377 -8.36 3.93 3.02
CA GLU A 377 -7.33 3.14 3.69
C GLU A 377 -7.28 3.40 5.20
N TYR A 378 -7.32 4.67 5.62
CA TYR A 378 -7.34 5.02 7.06
C TYR A 378 -8.66 4.67 7.73
N LEU A 379 -9.78 4.86 7.02
CA LEU A 379 -11.12 4.48 7.49
C LEU A 379 -11.26 2.97 7.68
N GLU A 380 -10.51 2.14 6.96
CA GLU A 380 -10.41 0.71 7.22
C GLU A 380 -9.83 0.45 8.62
N TYR A 381 -8.71 1.11 8.97
CA TYR A 381 -8.11 1.03 10.31
C TYR A 381 -9.03 1.61 11.39
N PHE A 382 -9.68 2.74 11.14
CA PHE A 382 -10.64 3.33 12.08
C PHE A 382 -11.84 2.41 12.30
N SER A 383 -12.37 1.79 11.24
CA SER A 383 -13.48 0.83 11.32
C SER A 383 -13.16 -0.35 12.24
N LEU A 384 -11.91 -0.80 12.24
CA LEU A 384 -11.46 -1.81 13.19
C LEU A 384 -11.48 -1.30 14.62
N PHE A 385 -10.90 -0.12 14.90
CA PHE A 385 -10.86 0.44 16.26
C PHE A 385 -12.27 0.59 16.82
N ILE A 386 -13.18 1.18 16.03
CA ILE A 386 -14.58 1.32 16.40
C ILE A 386 -15.26 -0.05 16.55
N GLY A 387 -14.91 -1.01 15.69
CA GLY A 387 -15.42 -2.37 15.73
C GLY A 387 -15.07 -3.09 17.03
N LEU A 388 -13.81 -3.06 17.44
CA LEU A 388 -13.35 -3.64 18.71
C LEU A 388 -14.02 -2.98 19.91
N TYR A 389 -14.07 -1.65 19.92
CA TYR A 389 -14.81 -0.88 20.94
C TYR A 389 -16.27 -1.34 21.03
N THR A 390 -16.92 -1.50 19.88
CA THR A 390 -18.33 -1.92 19.80
C THR A 390 -18.55 -3.34 20.30
N ILE A 391 -17.67 -4.29 19.95
CA ILE A 391 -17.73 -5.66 20.42
C ILE A 391 -17.50 -5.69 21.93
N GLU A 392 -16.49 -4.98 22.44
CA GLU A 392 -16.14 -4.98 23.86
C GLU A 392 -17.32 -4.53 24.73
N PHE A 393 -17.93 -3.41 24.37
CA PHE A 393 -19.08 -2.86 25.10
C PHE A 393 -20.44 -3.45 24.69
N GLY A 394 -20.49 -4.31 23.66
CA GLY A 394 -21.71 -4.95 23.19
C GLY A 394 -22.77 -3.99 22.65
N LYS A 395 -22.38 -2.81 22.17
CA LYS A 395 -23.30 -1.72 21.77
C LYS A 395 -23.18 -1.38 20.29
N LEU A 396 -24.03 -2.01 19.47
CA LEU A 396 -24.10 -1.76 18.01
C LEU A 396 -24.29 -0.28 17.65
N SER A 397 -24.91 0.52 18.52
CA SER A 397 -25.13 1.95 18.29
C SER A 397 -23.84 2.75 18.11
N TYR A 398 -22.69 2.28 18.61
CA TYR A 398 -21.40 2.93 18.38
C TYR A 398 -20.93 2.77 16.93
N LEU A 399 -21.03 1.57 16.36
CA LEU A 399 -20.80 1.35 14.93
C LEU A 399 -21.82 2.08 14.05
N GLU A 400 -23.10 2.12 14.46
CA GLU A 400 -24.14 2.84 13.71
C GLU A 400 -23.82 4.35 13.62
N LYS A 401 -23.45 5.00 14.74
CA LYS A 401 -23.00 6.40 14.76
C LYS A 401 -21.75 6.65 13.90
N TYR A 402 -20.78 5.74 13.95
CA TYR A 402 -19.59 5.86 13.12
C TYR A 402 -19.94 5.74 11.63
N GLN A 403 -20.82 4.82 11.25
CA GLN A 403 -21.28 4.68 9.88
C GLN A 403 -22.02 5.92 9.37
N GLU A 404 -22.81 6.58 10.22
CA GLU A 404 -23.45 7.86 9.88
C GLU A 404 -22.39 8.91 9.52
N THR A 405 -21.28 8.98 10.27
CA THR A 405 -20.17 9.91 9.97
C THR A 405 -19.33 9.54 8.73
N LEU A 406 -19.42 8.31 8.22
CA LEU A 406 -18.69 7.90 7.01
C LEU A 406 -19.36 8.38 5.71
N GLY A 407 -20.62 8.83 5.78
CA GLY A 407 -21.33 9.41 4.65
C GLY A 407 -21.30 8.56 3.38
N ALA A 408 -20.70 9.10 2.32
CA ALA A 408 -20.65 8.49 1.00
C ALA A 408 -19.89 7.15 0.96
N PHE A 409 -18.94 6.91 1.89
CA PHE A 409 -18.14 5.67 1.89
C PHE A 409 -18.96 4.41 2.23
N VAL A 410 -20.11 4.56 2.90
CA VAL A 410 -20.95 3.44 3.32
C VAL A 410 -22.26 3.30 2.54
N ASN A 411 -22.47 4.08 1.48
CA ASN A 411 -23.57 3.86 0.54
C ASN A 411 -23.24 2.76 -0.49
N GLU A 412 -24.19 2.40 -1.37
CA GLU A 412 -23.98 1.32 -2.33
C GLU A 412 -22.74 1.53 -3.23
N LYS A 413 -22.52 2.74 -3.76
CA LYS A 413 -21.33 3.04 -4.58
C LYS A 413 -20.04 3.00 -3.76
N GLY A 414 -20.07 3.48 -2.52
CA GLY A 414 -18.94 3.43 -1.59
C GLY A 414 -18.55 1.99 -1.25
N LYS A 415 -19.54 1.13 -0.95
CA LYS A 415 -19.34 -0.31 -0.69
C LYS A 415 -18.75 -1.04 -1.90
N GLU A 416 -19.22 -0.73 -3.11
CA GLU A 416 -18.68 -1.31 -4.34
C GLU A 416 -17.23 -0.89 -4.61
N ARG A 417 -16.90 0.39 -4.36
CA ARG A 417 -15.56 0.93 -4.60
C ARG A 417 -14.54 0.54 -3.53
N PHE A 418 -14.96 0.49 -2.26
CA PHE A 418 -14.11 0.24 -1.11
C PHE A 418 -14.63 -0.94 -0.26
N PRO A 419 -14.77 -2.15 -0.85
CA PRO A 419 -15.43 -3.28 -0.20
C PRO A 419 -14.71 -3.77 1.06
N LYS A 420 -13.38 -3.60 1.13
CA LYS A 420 -12.57 -4.02 2.28
C LYS A 420 -12.91 -3.25 3.57
N MET A 421 -13.10 -1.95 3.48
CA MET A 421 -13.55 -1.12 4.61
C MET A 421 -14.91 -1.61 5.12
N TYR A 422 -15.85 -1.89 4.21
CA TYR A 422 -17.17 -2.40 4.60
C TYR A 422 -17.13 -3.82 5.18
N HIS A 423 -16.21 -4.67 4.71
CA HIS A 423 -15.98 -6.01 5.26
C HIS A 423 -15.59 -5.93 6.74
N VAL A 424 -14.65 -5.05 7.11
CA VAL A 424 -14.26 -4.83 8.52
C VAL A 424 -15.48 -4.44 9.38
N LEU A 425 -16.28 -3.48 8.89
CA LEU A 425 -17.49 -3.03 9.57
C LEU A 425 -18.53 -4.15 9.74
N LEU A 426 -18.79 -4.94 8.70
CA LEU A 426 -19.72 -6.06 8.75
C LEU A 426 -19.26 -7.15 9.71
N THR A 427 -17.97 -7.50 9.70
CA THR A 427 -17.42 -8.50 10.62
C THR A 427 -17.58 -8.03 12.07
N ALA A 428 -17.31 -6.75 12.36
CA ALA A 428 -17.55 -6.20 13.69
C ALA A 428 -19.04 -6.23 14.11
N LYS A 429 -19.96 -5.90 13.19
CA LYS A 429 -21.42 -6.01 13.41
C LYS A 429 -21.83 -7.45 13.71
N ILE A 430 -21.32 -8.41 12.95
CA ILE A 430 -21.56 -9.84 13.13
C ILE A 430 -21.09 -10.28 14.52
N SER A 431 -19.87 -9.93 14.91
CA SER A 431 -19.29 -10.31 16.20
C SER A 431 -20.01 -9.69 17.39
N CYS A 432 -20.42 -8.42 17.28
CA CYS A 432 -21.26 -7.81 18.30
C CYS A 432 -22.66 -8.46 18.36
N ALA A 433 -23.26 -8.81 17.22
CA ALA A 433 -24.56 -9.51 17.18
C ALA A 433 -24.46 -10.93 17.77
N VAL A 434 -23.36 -11.63 17.53
CA VAL A 434 -23.02 -12.94 18.11
C VAL A 434 -22.90 -12.83 19.63
N LYS A 435 -22.10 -11.90 20.14
CA LYS A 435 -21.93 -11.63 21.58
C LYS A 435 -23.27 -11.34 22.27
N ASN A 436 -24.15 -10.59 21.60
CA ASN A 436 -25.49 -10.24 22.08
C ASN A 436 -26.57 -11.28 21.78
N LYS A 437 -26.22 -12.42 21.17
CA LYS A 437 -27.16 -13.48 20.74
C LYS A 437 -28.33 -12.98 19.87
N ASN A 438 -28.13 -11.92 19.09
CA ASN A 438 -29.17 -11.30 18.25
C ASN A 438 -29.28 -12.00 16.87
N LYS A 439 -30.02 -13.11 16.84
CA LYS A 439 -30.22 -13.94 15.64
C LYS A 439 -30.85 -13.17 14.46
N GLY A 440 -31.73 -12.21 14.74
CA GLY A 440 -32.43 -11.42 13.71
C GLY A 440 -31.48 -10.52 12.92
N LYS A 441 -30.66 -9.70 13.61
CA LYS A 441 -29.64 -8.86 12.95
C LYS A 441 -28.56 -9.70 12.27
N LEU A 442 -28.17 -10.83 12.87
CA LEU A 442 -27.13 -11.71 12.33
C LEU A 442 -27.45 -12.26 10.94
N LEU A 443 -28.71 -12.65 10.68
CA LEU A 443 -29.12 -13.10 9.34
C LEU A 443 -29.03 -11.99 8.29
N THR A 444 -29.40 -10.76 8.66
CA THR A 444 -29.28 -9.59 7.76
C THR A 444 -27.83 -9.35 7.40
N PHE A 445 -26.94 -9.29 8.40
CA PHE A 445 -25.52 -9.05 8.16
C PHE A 445 -24.84 -10.17 7.37
N ALA A 446 -25.24 -11.43 7.57
CA ALA A 446 -24.73 -12.55 6.78
C ALA A 446 -25.11 -12.44 5.29
N LYS A 447 -26.33 -11.96 4.98
CA LYS A 447 -26.74 -11.70 3.59
C LYS A 447 -25.98 -10.53 2.98
N GLU A 448 -25.76 -9.46 3.76
CA GLU A 448 -24.94 -8.34 3.31
C GLU A 448 -23.49 -8.75 3.04
N LEU A 449 -22.92 -9.62 3.87
CA LEU A 449 -21.56 -10.14 3.68
C LEU A 449 -21.44 -10.98 2.40
N ILE A 450 -22.44 -11.81 2.11
CA ILE A 450 -22.50 -12.57 0.84
C ILE A 450 -22.65 -11.62 -0.35
N LYS A 451 -23.49 -10.58 -0.27
CA LYS A 451 -23.59 -9.59 -1.35
C LYS A 451 -22.27 -8.85 -1.56
N LEU A 452 -21.56 -8.53 -0.48
CA LEU A 452 -20.27 -7.85 -0.55
C LEU A 452 -19.19 -8.69 -1.24
N SER A 453 -19.27 -10.03 -1.20
CA SER A 453 -18.28 -10.89 -1.84
C SER A 453 -18.15 -10.63 -3.34
N ASP A 454 -19.25 -10.23 -3.98
CA ASP A 454 -19.31 -9.94 -5.42
C ASP A 454 -18.56 -8.66 -5.79
N ALA A 455 -18.33 -7.75 -4.83
CA ALA A 455 -17.56 -6.53 -5.03
C ALA A 455 -16.04 -6.77 -5.00
N PHE A 456 -15.58 -7.93 -4.54
CA PHE A 456 -14.15 -8.28 -4.45
C PHE A 456 -13.60 -8.89 -5.76
N THR A 457 -13.79 -8.20 -6.89
CA THR A 457 -13.45 -8.69 -8.26
C THR A 457 -12.00 -9.22 -8.38
N PHE A 458 -11.07 -8.61 -7.65
CA PHE A 458 -9.65 -8.92 -7.73
C PHE A 458 -9.07 -9.47 -6.42
N GLN A 459 -9.90 -9.83 -5.45
CA GLN A 459 -9.45 -10.28 -4.12
C GLN A 459 -10.11 -11.63 -3.77
N PRO A 460 -9.72 -12.73 -4.44
CA PRO A 460 -10.40 -14.03 -4.32
C PRO A 460 -10.42 -14.58 -2.88
N ARG A 461 -9.45 -14.21 -2.05
CA ARG A 461 -9.43 -14.55 -0.61
C ARG A 461 -10.52 -13.84 0.17
N ASP A 462 -10.70 -12.54 -0.05
CA ASP A 462 -11.74 -11.75 0.62
C ASP A 462 -13.13 -12.20 0.15
N THR A 463 -13.29 -12.50 -1.14
CA THR A 463 -14.49 -13.16 -1.68
C THR A 463 -14.79 -14.46 -0.94
N PHE A 464 -13.80 -15.35 -0.82
CA PHE A 464 -13.96 -16.63 -0.13
C PHE A 464 -14.27 -16.46 1.36
N ALA A 465 -13.54 -15.58 2.06
CA ALA A 465 -13.73 -15.32 3.49
C ALA A 465 -15.14 -14.80 3.78
N CYS A 466 -15.66 -13.88 2.96
CA CYS A 466 -17.02 -13.35 3.06
C CYS A 466 -18.08 -14.43 2.79
N LEU A 467 -17.91 -15.21 1.72
CA LEU A 467 -18.84 -16.29 1.36
C LEU A 467 -18.87 -17.39 2.42
N LEU A 468 -17.70 -17.76 2.93
CA LEU A 468 -17.54 -18.76 3.98
C LEU A 468 -18.25 -18.34 5.26
N LEU A 469 -17.94 -17.16 5.80
CA LEU A 469 -18.54 -16.68 7.05
C LEU A 469 -20.06 -16.47 6.90
N GLY A 470 -20.50 -15.84 5.81
CA GLY A 470 -21.92 -15.58 5.57
C GLY A 470 -22.75 -16.87 5.43
N ASN A 471 -22.25 -17.86 4.69
CA ASN A 471 -22.95 -19.14 4.56
C ASN A 471 -22.84 -20.00 5.82
N LEU A 472 -21.73 -19.94 6.56
CA LEU A 472 -21.59 -20.60 7.85
C LEU A 472 -22.64 -20.08 8.84
N ILE A 473 -22.81 -18.77 8.94
CA ILE A 473 -23.86 -18.17 9.77
C ILE A 473 -25.26 -18.62 9.33
N LYS A 474 -25.55 -18.61 8.02
CA LYS A 474 -26.84 -19.10 7.50
C LYS A 474 -27.08 -20.57 7.84
N LEU A 475 -26.06 -21.41 7.77
CA LEU A 475 -26.13 -22.83 8.14
C LEU A 475 -26.47 -22.98 9.63
N LEU A 476 -25.73 -22.29 10.50
CA LEU A 476 -25.93 -22.38 11.93
C LEU A 476 -27.29 -21.83 12.37
N LEU A 477 -27.81 -20.81 11.67
CA LEU A 477 -29.18 -20.30 11.82
C LEU A 477 -30.25 -21.18 11.15
N LYS A 478 -29.88 -22.36 10.63
CA LYS A 478 -30.75 -23.34 9.95
C LYS A 478 -31.49 -22.77 8.74
N LYS A 479 -30.89 -21.82 8.04
CA LYS A 479 -31.44 -21.22 6.80
C LYS A 479 -30.99 -21.96 5.54
N ILE A 480 -29.93 -22.76 5.65
CA ILE A 480 -29.47 -23.69 4.60
C ILE A 480 -29.11 -25.03 5.25
N LYS A 481 -28.99 -26.09 4.43
CA LYS A 481 -28.56 -27.43 4.87
C LYS A 481 -27.05 -27.58 4.75
N ILE A 482 -26.44 -28.52 5.48
CA ILE A 482 -25.00 -28.85 5.39
C ILE A 482 -24.60 -29.16 3.95
N LYS A 483 -25.40 -29.98 3.24
CA LYS A 483 -25.18 -30.30 1.82
C LYS A 483 -25.04 -29.04 0.95
N THR A 484 -25.98 -28.11 1.09
CA THR A 484 -25.97 -26.83 0.35
C THR A 484 -24.77 -25.97 0.70
N PHE A 485 -24.38 -25.92 1.98
CA PHE A 485 -23.16 -25.23 2.40
C PHE A 485 -21.92 -25.83 1.73
N ASN A 486 -21.78 -27.16 1.76
CA ASN A 486 -20.63 -27.86 1.16
C ASN A 486 -20.56 -27.68 -0.36
N GLU A 487 -21.69 -27.71 -1.06
CA GLU A 487 -21.76 -27.44 -2.51
C GLU A 487 -21.26 -26.03 -2.84
N ILE A 488 -21.78 -25.01 -2.15
CA ILE A 488 -21.40 -23.60 -2.36
C ILE A 488 -19.90 -23.40 -2.10
N ILE A 489 -19.40 -23.86 -0.95
CA ILE A 489 -18.00 -23.60 -0.56
C ILE A 489 -17.02 -24.38 -1.44
N SER A 490 -17.35 -25.61 -1.84
CA SER A 490 -16.48 -26.40 -2.74
C SER A 490 -16.39 -25.79 -4.13
N GLU A 491 -17.51 -25.30 -4.68
CA GLU A 491 -17.51 -24.60 -5.97
C GLU A 491 -16.62 -23.35 -5.92
N GLN A 492 -16.71 -22.58 -4.84
CA GLN A 492 -15.92 -21.36 -4.68
C GLN A 492 -14.44 -21.66 -4.44
N LEU A 493 -14.12 -22.71 -3.68
CA LEU A 493 -12.74 -23.16 -3.49
C LEU A 493 -12.12 -23.53 -4.84
N HIS A 494 -12.80 -24.33 -5.67
CA HIS A 494 -12.31 -24.70 -7.00
C HIS A 494 -12.03 -23.47 -7.88
N LYS A 495 -12.86 -22.42 -7.81
CA LYS A 495 -12.65 -21.18 -8.58
C LYS A 495 -11.41 -20.39 -8.14
N ILE A 496 -10.99 -20.52 -6.88
CA ILE A 496 -9.86 -19.75 -6.33
C ILE A 496 -8.60 -20.58 -6.13
N GLU A 497 -8.64 -21.90 -6.27
CA GLU A 497 -7.49 -22.80 -6.06
C GLU A 497 -6.28 -22.38 -6.89
N GLU A 498 -6.49 -22.00 -8.16
CA GLU A 498 -5.40 -21.53 -9.03
C GLU A 498 -4.79 -20.19 -8.58
N ALA A 499 -5.52 -19.41 -7.77
CA ALA A 499 -5.07 -18.12 -7.25
C ALA A 499 -4.37 -18.24 -5.90
N LEU A 500 -4.60 -19.31 -5.12
CA LEU A 500 -4.01 -19.51 -3.80
C LEU A 500 -2.70 -20.31 -3.88
N CYS A 501 -1.91 -20.29 -2.81
CA CYS A 501 -0.72 -21.15 -2.72
C CYS A 501 -1.10 -22.57 -2.23
N PRO A 502 -0.35 -23.62 -2.60
CA PRO A 502 -0.69 -25.00 -2.23
C PRO A 502 -0.83 -25.22 -0.71
N THR A 503 0.02 -24.56 0.09
CA THR A 503 -0.05 -24.61 1.56
C THR A 503 -1.38 -24.07 2.08
N MET A 504 -1.82 -22.90 1.59
CA MET A 504 -3.08 -22.29 1.99
C MET A 504 -4.29 -23.13 1.56
N ILE A 505 -4.25 -23.72 0.36
CA ILE A 505 -5.29 -24.64 -0.11
C ILE A 505 -5.39 -25.86 0.83
N LYS A 506 -4.25 -26.44 1.21
CA LYS A 506 -4.20 -27.57 2.14
C LYS A 506 -4.82 -27.21 3.50
N GLU A 507 -4.50 -26.04 4.04
CA GLU A 507 -5.05 -25.57 5.32
C GLU A 507 -6.55 -25.27 5.24
N ILE A 508 -7.03 -24.66 4.13
CA ILE A 508 -8.46 -24.45 3.90
C ILE A 508 -9.18 -25.80 3.85
N LYS A 509 -8.65 -26.79 3.11
CA LYS A 509 -9.24 -28.13 3.01
C LYS A 509 -9.31 -28.81 4.38
N GLN A 510 -8.21 -28.79 5.13
CA GLN A 510 -8.17 -29.32 6.49
C GLN A 510 -9.19 -28.62 7.41
N TYR A 511 -9.34 -27.30 7.32
CA TYR A 511 -10.35 -26.56 8.06
C TYR A 511 -11.79 -26.96 7.68
N LEU A 512 -12.09 -27.13 6.39
CA LEU A 512 -13.40 -27.55 5.93
C LEU A 512 -13.73 -28.99 6.39
N GLU A 513 -12.74 -29.87 6.43
CA GLU A 513 -12.89 -31.22 7.01
C GLU A 513 -13.23 -31.15 8.51
N ASN A 514 -12.52 -30.31 9.27
CA ASN A 514 -12.80 -30.08 10.69
C ASN A 514 -14.18 -29.47 10.93
N LEU A 515 -14.62 -28.52 10.09
CA LEU A 515 -15.99 -28.00 10.17
C LEU A 515 -17.03 -29.11 9.97
N ASN A 516 -16.83 -30.00 8.99
CA ASN A 516 -17.74 -31.11 8.74
C ASN A 516 -17.80 -32.08 9.92
N GLN A 517 -16.66 -32.39 10.55
CA GLN A 517 -16.63 -33.18 11.79
C GLN A 517 -17.48 -32.52 12.89
N ALA A 518 -17.32 -31.21 13.09
CA ALA A 518 -18.09 -30.49 14.09
C ALA A 518 -19.60 -30.42 13.75
N PHE A 519 -19.98 -30.31 12.47
CA PHE A 519 -21.39 -30.41 12.06
C PHE A 519 -22.01 -31.78 12.34
N GLU A 520 -21.19 -32.84 12.42
CA GLU A 520 -21.59 -34.20 12.80
C GLU A 520 -21.54 -34.45 14.32
N GLY A 521 -21.24 -33.42 15.12
CA GLY A 521 -21.11 -33.55 16.58
C GLY A 521 -19.81 -34.23 17.03
N LYS A 522 -18.83 -34.41 16.13
CA LYS A 522 -17.52 -34.99 16.43
C LYS A 522 -16.56 -33.91 16.92
N GLU A 523 -15.52 -34.34 17.63
CA GLU A 523 -14.42 -33.47 18.04
C GLU A 523 -13.65 -32.99 16.79
N ALA A 524 -13.47 -31.67 16.67
CA ALA A 524 -12.79 -31.02 15.56
C ALA A 524 -11.56 -30.26 16.05
N ASN A 525 -10.43 -30.37 15.34
CA ASN A 525 -9.18 -29.71 15.73
C ASN A 525 -8.88 -28.50 14.85
N TYR A 526 -9.06 -27.29 15.39
CA TYR A 526 -8.80 -26.03 14.69
C TYR A 526 -7.37 -25.49 14.86
N ASP A 527 -6.42 -26.32 15.29
CA ASP A 527 -5.02 -25.94 15.42
C ASP A 527 -4.35 -25.81 14.04
N LEU A 528 -4.52 -24.64 13.42
CA LEU A 528 -3.75 -24.23 12.26
C LEU A 528 -2.57 -23.39 12.74
N GLY A 529 -1.34 -23.86 12.48
CA GLY A 529 -0.10 -23.30 13.03
C GLY A 529 0.05 -21.78 12.85
N ARG A 530 -0.46 -21.21 11.75
CA ARG A 530 -0.40 -19.75 11.49
C ARG A 530 -1.32 -18.91 12.36
N LEU A 531 -2.46 -19.44 12.81
CA LEU A 531 -3.47 -18.68 13.56
C LEU A 531 -3.18 -18.58 15.07
N LYS A 532 -2.11 -19.23 15.53
CA LYS A 532 -1.67 -19.22 16.92
C LYS A 532 -0.97 -17.93 17.35
N GLN A 533 -0.50 -17.13 16.40
CA GLN A 533 0.19 -15.87 16.69
C GLN A 533 -0.74 -14.71 16.37
N VAL A 534 -1.38 -14.13 17.39
CA VAL A 534 -2.17 -12.92 17.22
C VAL A 534 -1.22 -11.75 16.96
N ASN A 535 -1.12 -11.31 15.71
CA ASN A 535 -0.37 -10.13 15.34
C ASN A 535 -1.28 -8.88 15.45
N PRO A 536 -0.89 -7.82 16.17
CA PRO A 536 -1.66 -6.57 16.27
C PRO A 536 -2.00 -5.92 14.92
N LEU A 537 -1.26 -6.26 13.85
CA LEU A 537 -1.50 -5.79 12.48
C LEU A 537 -2.37 -6.74 11.65
N GLU A 538 -2.65 -7.96 12.12
CA GLU A 538 -3.58 -8.91 11.50
C GLU A 538 -5.00 -8.77 12.03
N MET A 539 -5.47 -7.55 11.93
CA MET A 539 -6.53 -7.01 12.76
C MET A 539 -7.91 -7.66 12.59
N LEU A 540 -8.18 -8.29 11.44
CA LEU A 540 -9.44 -9.03 11.25
C LEU A 540 -9.58 -10.22 12.20
N ILE A 541 -8.47 -10.83 12.65
CA ILE A 541 -8.53 -11.92 13.64
C ILE A 541 -9.13 -11.44 14.96
N LEU A 542 -8.94 -10.17 15.30
CA LEU A 542 -9.45 -9.54 16.52
C LEU A 542 -10.96 -9.31 16.46
N LEU A 543 -11.52 -9.21 15.26
CA LEU A 543 -12.94 -9.07 15.02
C LEU A 543 -13.64 -10.41 14.81
N ASN A 544 -12.96 -11.55 14.93
CA ASN A 544 -13.57 -12.85 14.65
C ASN A 544 -14.77 -13.12 15.58
N PRO A 545 -15.93 -13.51 15.04
CA PRO A 545 -17.09 -13.84 15.86
C PRO A 545 -16.86 -15.16 16.59
N ASP A 546 -17.09 -15.18 17.90
CA ASP A 546 -17.18 -16.43 18.67
C ASP A 546 -18.53 -17.11 18.44
N LEU A 547 -18.61 -17.87 17.34
CA LEU A 547 -19.85 -18.53 16.92
C LEU A 547 -20.39 -19.52 17.96
N ASN A 548 -19.59 -19.98 18.93
CA ASN A 548 -20.06 -20.84 20.01
C ASN A 548 -21.00 -20.15 21.00
N LEU A 549 -20.97 -18.81 21.06
CA LEU A 549 -21.90 -18.03 21.90
C LEU A 549 -23.34 -18.08 21.39
N LEU A 550 -23.50 -18.39 20.10
CA LEU A 550 -24.81 -18.63 19.54
C LEU A 550 -25.22 -20.04 19.98
N ASP A 551 -26.16 -20.08 20.91
CA ASP A 551 -26.82 -21.31 21.35
C ASP A 551 -27.61 -21.89 20.16
N PHE A 552 -26.88 -22.66 19.34
CA PHE A 552 -27.39 -23.51 18.28
C PHE A 552 -27.78 -24.85 18.93
N ASN A 553 -28.82 -25.50 18.42
CA ASN A 553 -29.27 -26.81 18.93
C ASN A 553 -28.09 -27.73 19.29
N SER A 554 -28.26 -28.52 20.36
CA SER A 554 -27.35 -29.50 20.97
C SER A 554 -26.63 -30.50 20.06
N ASP A 555 -26.85 -30.44 18.74
CA ASP A 555 -26.45 -31.45 17.77
C ASP A 555 -25.10 -31.13 17.10
N PHE A 556 -24.66 -29.86 17.12
CA PHE A 556 -23.35 -29.47 16.62
C PHE A 556 -22.29 -29.48 17.71
N GLY A 557 -21.07 -29.87 17.35
CA GLY A 557 -19.89 -29.71 18.18
C GLY A 557 -19.42 -28.25 18.25
N ASN A 558 -18.20 -28.04 18.73
CA ASN A 558 -17.57 -26.71 18.78
C ASN A 558 -17.33 -26.18 17.36
N ILE A 559 -17.97 -25.07 16.98
CA ILE A 559 -17.83 -24.44 15.66
C ILE A 559 -17.00 -23.17 15.78
N LYS A 560 -15.80 -23.20 15.21
CA LYS A 560 -14.91 -22.03 15.16
C LYS A 560 -14.77 -21.52 13.73
N TYR A 561 -14.97 -20.22 13.53
CA TYR A 561 -14.60 -19.55 12.27
C TYR A 561 -13.11 -19.19 12.30
N LEU A 562 -12.42 -19.45 11.18
CA LEU A 562 -11.03 -19.05 10.98
C LEU A 562 -10.94 -18.09 9.76
N PRO A 563 -10.33 -16.91 9.90
CA PRO A 563 -10.17 -15.97 8.79
C PRO A 563 -9.06 -16.43 7.83
N PHE A 564 -9.35 -16.41 6.53
CA PHE A 564 -8.44 -16.81 5.44
C PHE A 564 -8.00 -15.62 4.57
N ASN A 565 -8.13 -14.41 5.09
CA ASN A 565 -7.71 -13.18 4.44
C ASN A 565 -6.69 -12.41 5.30
N LEU A 566 -5.84 -13.14 6.02
CA LEU A 566 -4.83 -12.55 6.88
C LEU A 566 -3.67 -11.98 6.07
N ALA A 567 -3.04 -10.93 6.59
CA ALA A 567 -1.92 -10.26 5.93
C ALA A 567 -0.66 -11.15 5.86
N THR A 568 -0.53 -12.16 6.71
CA THR A 568 0.56 -13.16 6.66
C THR A 568 0.32 -14.27 5.65
N ASP A 569 -0.89 -14.44 5.10
CA ASP A 569 -1.24 -15.54 4.18
C ASP A 569 -0.48 -15.50 2.84
N TYR A 570 0.32 -14.47 2.59
CA TYR A 570 1.19 -14.41 1.41
C TYR A 570 2.47 -15.25 1.58
N VAL A 571 2.75 -15.91 2.73
CA VAL A 571 4.03 -16.62 2.96
C VAL A 571 3.98 -17.92 2.15
N CYS A 572 4.81 -17.99 1.10
CA CYS A 572 5.16 -19.22 0.41
C CYS A 572 6.61 -19.58 0.72
#